data_AF-A0A7R9T9D4-F1
#
_entry.id   AF-A0A7R9T9D4-F1
#
_cell.length_a   1.000
_cell.length_b   1.000
_cell.length_c   1.000
_cell.angle_alpha   90.00
_cell.angle_beta   90.00
_cell.angle_gamma   90.00
#
_symmetry.space_group_name_H-M   'P 1'
#
loop_
_entity.id
_entity.type
_entity.pdbx_description
1 polymer ?
#
loop_
_entity_poly.entity_id
_entity_poly.type
_entity_poly.pdbx_seq_one_letter_code
_entity_poly.pdbx_strand_id
1 'polypeptide(L)'
;DGALHCWGRSGFGKTEVPSGVGAWSSVSAGYFHTCGVAQADGVLHCWGYDEYDQTTVPSGMGAWSSVSAGYFHTCGVAQADGAIHCWGSNDDGQADAPSGVGAWSSVSTGMYHTCGIAQADGAMRCWGSPSDYDDYGQADVPSDVSAWSSVSAGWYHTCGIAQATGALRCWGW
;
A
#
# COMPACT_ATOMS: atom_id res chain seq x y z
N ASP A 1 -22.59 -10.81 -3.33
CA ASP A 1 -22.12 -11.96 -2.54
C ASP A 1 -20.74 -11.73 -1.91
N GLY A 2 -20.01 -10.69 -2.32
CA GLY A 2 -18.68 -10.40 -1.76
C GLY A 2 -17.58 -11.29 -2.36
N ALA A 3 -17.91 -12.05 -3.41
CA ALA A 3 -16.95 -12.90 -4.09
C ALA A 3 -15.87 -12.07 -4.79
N LEU A 4 -14.61 -12.48 -4.63
CA LEU A 4 -13.49 -11.92 -5.38
C LEU A 4 -13.29 -12.72 -6.67
N HIS A 5 -13.20 -12.01 -7.78
CA HIS A 5 -12.87 -12.58 -9.08
C HIS A 5 -11.62 -11.89 -9.60
N CYS A 6 -10.62 -12.67 -10.00
CA CYS A 6 -9.37 -12.16 -10.58
C CYS A 6 -9.28 -12.57 -12.05
N TRP A 7 -8.69 -11.70 -12.88
CA TRP A 7 -8.48 -11.94 -14.30
C TRP A 7 -7.13 -11.35 -14.75
N GLY A 8 -6.66 -11.75 -15.93
CA GLY A 8 -5.40 -11.29 -16.52
C GLY A 8 -4.28 -12.33 -16.48
N ARG A 9 -3.02 -11.87 -16.48
CA ARG A 9 -1.84 -12.76 -16.49
C ARG A 9 -1.66 -13.45 -15.13
N SER A 10 -1.72 -14.77 -15.11
CA SER A 10 -1.71 -15.62 -13.90
C SER A 10 -0.34 -16.17 -13.48
N GLY A 11 0.76 -15.51 -13.85
CA GLY A 11 2.10 -15.91 -13.39
C GLY A 11 2.17 -15.96 -11.86
N PHE A 12 2.81 -17.00 -11.31
CA PHE A 12 2.92 -17.25 -9.86
C PHE A 12 1.60 -17.45 -9.12
N GLY A 13 0.48 -17.68 -9.82
CA GLY A 13 -0.81 -17.94 -9.17
C GLY A 13 -1.49 -16.69 -8.58
N LYS A 14 -1.04 -15.47 -8.92
CA LYS A 14 -1.59 -14.22 -8.38
C LYS A 14 -3.07 -13.94 -8.73
N THR A 15 -3.66 -14.69 -9.66
CA THR A 15 -5.09 -14.66 -9.97
C THR A 15 -5.89 -15.78 -9.29
N GLU A 16 -5.24 -16.68 -8.57
CA GLU A 16 -5.88 -17.81 -7.90
C GLU A 16 -6.36 -17.37 -6.52
N VAL A 17 -7.61 -16.91 -6.45
CA VAL A 17 -8.23 -16.44 -5.21
C VAL A 17 -8.23 -17.56 -4.16
N PRO A 18 -7.72 -17.31 -2.94
CA PRO A 18 -7.76 -18.29 -1.87
C PRO A 18 -9.18 -18.77 -1.57
N SER A 19 -9.38 -20.09 -1.60
CA SER A 19 -10.68 -20.69 -1.27
C SER A 19 -10.95 -20.65 0.24
N GLY A 20 -12.22 -20.58 0.63
CA GLY A 20 -12.64 -20.65 2.04
C GLY A 20 -12.54 -19.34 2.84
N VAL A 21 -12.13 -18.22 2.23
CA VAL A 21 -12.04 -16.91 2.90
C VAL A 21 -13.40 -16.19 3.01
N GLY A 22 -14.29 -16.39 2.04
CA GLY A 22 -15.60 -15.74 2.01
C GLY A 22 -15.55 -14.35 1.35
N ALA A 23 -16.25 -13.37 1.95
CA ALA A 23 -16.34 -12.02 1.41
C ALA A 23 -15.11 -11.17 1.78
N TRP A 24 -14.75 -10.24 0.90
CA TRP A 24 -13.57 -9.37 1.06
C TRP A 24 -13.98 -7.91 1.31
N SER A 25 -13.35 -7.24 2.27
CA SER A 25 -13.58 -5.83 2.59
C SER A 25 -12.62 -4.89 1.85
N SER A 26 -11.43 -5.39 1.49
CA SER A 26 -10.42 -4.67 0.72
C SER A 26 -9.63 -5.66 -0.12
N VAL A 27 -9.20 -5.24 -1.31
CA VAL A 27 -8.27 -6.00 -2.16
C VAL A 27 -7.30 -5.04 -2.82
N SER A 28 -6.05 -5.46 -2.98
CA SER A 28 -5.03 -4.74 -3.72
C SER A 28 -4.23 -5.72 -4.56
N ALA A 29 -4.07 -5.38 -5.84
CA ALA A 29 -3.29 -6.16 -6.78
C ALA A 29 -2.00 -5.41 -7.11
N GLY A 30 -0.87 -6.00 -6.70
CA GLY A 30 0.46 -5.52 -7.03
C GLY A 30 0.94 -6.07 -8.38
N TYR A 31 2.22 -5.88 -8.68
CA TYR A 31 2.75 -6.37 -9.95
C TYR A 31 2.89 -7.90 -9.97
N PHE A 32 3.33 -8.52 -8.88
CA PHE A 32 3.58 -9.97 -8.81
C PHE A 32 2.70 -10.75 -7.82
N HIS A 33 1.95 -10.06 -6.97
CA HIS A 33 1.11 -10.65 -5.94
C HIS A 33 -0.20 -9.88 -5.77
N THR A 34 -1.15 -10.51 -5.12
CA THR A 34 -2.43 -9.93 -4.75
C THR A 34 -2.62 -10.11 -3.26
N CYS A 35 -3.17 -9.12 -2.59
CA CYS A 35 -3.54 -9.19 -1.19
C CYS A 35 -4.99 -8.76 -0.98
N GLY A 36 -5.63 -9.29 0.04
CA GLY A 36 -6.98 -8.90 0.43
C GLY A 36 -7.22 -9.06 1.92
N VAL A 37 -8.17 -8.29 2.43
CA VAL A 37 -8.64 -8.35 3.81
C VAL A 37 -9.99 -9.04 3.83
N ALA A 38 -10.08 -10.14 4.58
CA ALA A 38 -11.33 -10.87 4.78
C ALA A 38 -12.32 -10.01 5.58
N GLN A 39 -13.57 -9.94 5.12
CA GLN A 39 -14.61 -9.13 5.77
C GLN A 39 -15.01 -9.71 7.13
N ALA A 40 -14.89 -11.03 7.32
CA ALA A 40 -15.41 -11.72 8.49
C ALA A 40 -14.62 -11.42 9.78
N ASP A 41 -13.29 -11.34 9.67
CA ASP A 41 -12.37 -11.27 10.80
C ASP A 41 -11.23 -10.25 10.61
N GLY A 42 -11.17 -9.60 9.43
CA GLY A 42 -10.10 -8.66 9.09
C GLY A 42 -8.74 -9.34 8.84
N VAL A 43 -8.71 -10.67 8.70
CA VAL A 43 -7.47 -11.39 8.39
C VAL A 43 -7.01 -11.02 6.98
N LEU A 44 -5.73 -10.69 6.85
CA LEU A 44 -5.11 -10.34 5.59
C LEU A 44 -4.52 -11.59 4.95
N HIS A 45 -4.87 -11.82 3.69
CA HIS A 45 -4.37 -12.90 2.87
C HIS A 45 -3.61 -12.30 1.69
N CYS A 46 -2.38 -12.76 1.45
CA CYS A 46 -1.63 -12.43 0.24
C CYS A 46 -1.27 -13.73 -0.50
N TRP A 47 -1.22 -13.66 -1.83
CA TRP A 47 -0.89 -14.79 -2.68
C TRP A 47 -0.23 -14.32 -3.98
N GLY A 48 0.57 -15.19 -4.59
CA GLY A 48 1.35 -14.88 -5.78
C GLY A 48 2.83 -15.21 -5.59
N TYR A 49 3.69 -14.39 -6.17
CA TYR A 49 5.14 -14.48 -6.04
C TYR A 49 5.62 -14.00 -4.66
N ASP A 50 6.58 -14.70 -4.07
CA ASP A 50 7.00 -14.50 -2.66
C ASP A 50 8.53 -14.54 -2.44
N GLU A 51 9.36 -14.29 -3.46
CA GLU A 51 10.84 -14.38 -3.26
C GLU A 51 11.42 -13.29 -2.35
N TYR A 52 10.65 -12.25 -2.04
CA TYR A 52 11.00 -11.20 -1.10
C TYR A 52 10.14 -11.23 0.16
N ASP A 53 9.41 -12.33 0.42
CA ASP A 53 8.45 -12.46 1.52
C ASP A 53 7.25 -11.49 1.44
N GLN A 54 6.96 -10.91 0.27
CA GLN A 54 5.89 -9.90 0.10
C GLN A 54 4.48 -10.43 0.30
N THR A 55 4.28 -11.74 0.26
CA THR A 55 3.01 -12.41 0.61
C THR A 55 3.02 -13.03 2.00
N THR A 56 4.17 -13.07 2.67
CA THR A 56 4.30 -13.54 4.05
C THR A 56 3.85 -12.45 5.03
N VAL A 57 2.56 -12.44 5.34
CA VAL A 57 1.93 -11.46 6.24
C VAL A 57 2.55 -11.56 7.65
N PRO A 58 2.98 -10.43 8.26
CA PRO A 58 3.52 -10.42 9.61
C PRO A 58 2.55 -11.02 10.64
N SER A 59 3.05 -11.97 11.44
CA SER A 59 2.24 -12.60 12.49
C SER A 59 2.03 -11.68 13.69
N GLY A 60 0.93 -11.89 14.42
CA GLY A 60 0.63 -11.16 15.66
C GLY A 60 0.03 -9.76 15.49
N MET A 61 -0.24 -9.31 14.25
CA MET A 61 -0.81 -7.98 13.98
C MET A 61 -2.34 -7.89 14.17
N GLY A 62 -3.03 -9.03 14.26
CA GLY A 62 -4.49 -9.07 14.37
C GLY A 62 -5.19 -8.70 13.06
N ALA A 63 -6.27 -7.91 13.16
CA ALA A 63 -7.09 -7.50 12.03
C ALA A 63 -6.51 -6.28 11.30
N TRP A 64 -6.69 -6.24 9.99
CA TRP A 64 -6.23 -5.16 9.12
C TRP A 64 -7.42 -4.36 8.60
N SER A 65 -7.25 -3.05 8.48
CA SER A 65 -8.28 -2.16 7.93
C SER A 65 -8.16 -1.97 6.41
N SER A 66 -6.93 -1.99 5.88
CA SER A 66 -6.65 -1.88 4.46
C SER A 66 -5.29 -2.48 4.12
N VAL A 67 -5.08 -2.79 2.83
CA VAL A 67 -3.82 -3.29 2.28
C VAL A 67 -3.53 -2.63 0.93
N SER A 68 -2.25 -2.40 0.65
CA SER A 68 -1.73 -1.97 -0.65
C SER A 68 -0.56 -2.87 -1.05
N ALA A 69 -0.66 -3.49 -2.22
CA ALA A 69 0.37 -4.34 -2.81
C ALA A 69 1.14 -3.57 -3.89
N GLY A 70 2.46 -3.44 -3.71
CA GLY A 70 3.37 -2.76 -4.62
C GLY A 70 3.97 -3.69 -5.66
N TYR A 71 5.20 -3.40 -6.07
CA TYR A 71 5.90 -4.24 -7.05
C TYR A 71 6.54 -5.47 -6.38
N PHE A 72 7.31 -5.27 -5.31
CA PHE A 72 7.94 -6.33 -4.50
C PHE A 72 7.72 -6.19 -2.98
N HIS A 73 6.85 -5.28 -2.56
CA HIS A 73 6.51 -5.07 -1.16
C HIS A 73 5.00 -4.90 -0.97
N THR A 74 4.57 -5.02 0.28
CA THR A 74 3.19 -4.85 0.70
C THR A 74 3.16 -3.98 1.93
N CYS A 75 2.16 -3.10 2.03
CA CYS A 75 1.89 -2.34 3.22
C CYS A 75 0.43 -2.50 3.63
N GLY A 76 0.16 -2.58 4.93
CA GLY A 76 -1.19 -2.63 5.48
C GLY A 76 -1.36 -1.66 6.64
N VAL A 77 -2.60 -1.27 6.91
CA VAL A 77 -2.96 -0.45 8.07
C VAL A 77 -3.60 -1.35 9.12
N ALA A 78 -2.94 -1.53 10.26
CA ALA A 78 -3.44 -2.36 11.36
C ALA A 78 -4.68 -1.72 11.99
N GLN A 79 -5.71 -2.52 12.29
CA GLN A 79 -6.94 -2.01 12.88
C GLN A 79 -6.77 -1.63 14.36
N ALA A 80 -5.77 -2.22 15.04
CA ALA A 80 -5.57 -2.04 16.48
C ALA A 80 -5.20 -0.59 16.86
N ASP A 81 -4.33 0.04 16.06
CA ASP A 81 -3.76 1.36 16.34
C ASP A 81 -3.70 2.28 15.10
N GLY A 82 -4.10 1.78 13.93
CA GLY A 82 -4.02 2.52 12.67
C GLY A 82 -2.59 2.65 12.14
N ALA A 83 -1.61 1.94 12.68
CA ALA A 83 -0.23 2.00 12.19
C ALA A 83 -0.08 1.34 10.82
N ILE A 84 0.81 1.88 9.99
CA ILE A 84 1.24 1.21 8.76
C ILE A 84 2.34 0.22 9.11
N HIS A 85 2.19 -1.01 8.61
CA HIS A 85 3.24 -2.02 8.60
C HIS A 85 3.50 -2.42 7.16
N CYS A 86 4.77 -2.38 6.77
CA CYS A 86 5.21 -2.81 5.46
C CYS A 86 6.16 -4.00 5.57
N TRP A 87 6.15 -4.87 4.57
CA TRP A 87 6.99 -6.06 4.47
C TRP A 87 7.25 -6.38 3.00
N GLY A 88 8.24 -7.22 2.72
CA GLY A 88 8.71 -7.48 1.37
C GLY A 88 10.12 -6.95 1.12
N SER A 89 10.41 -6.62 -0.14
CA SER A 89 11.63 -5.89 -0.52
C SER A 89 11.71 -4.55 0.20
N ASN A 90 12.93 -4.20 0.64
CA ASN A 90 13.23 -2.97 1.35
C ASN A 90 14.59 -2.36 0.94
N ASP A 91 15.10 -2.70 -0.24
CA ASP A 91 16.43 -2.23 -0.68
C ASP A 91 16.47 -0.71 -0.86
N ASP A 92 15.30 -0.09 -1.08
CA ASP A 92 15.11 1.34 -1.26
C ASP A 92 14.52 2.02 -0.01
N GLY A 93 14.30 1.27 1.08
CA GLY A 93 13.58 1.75 2.26
C GLY A 93 12.06 1.84 2.06
N GLN A 94 11.49 1.25 1.00
CA GLN A 94 10.05 1.30 0.69
C GLN A 94 9.15 0.62 1.74
N ALA A 95 9.71 -0.25 2.57
CA ALA A 95 9.06 -0.88 3.70
C ALA A 95 9.37 -0.22 5.06
N ASP A 96 10.19 0.84 5.11
CA ASP A 96 10.52 1.58 6.33
C ASP A 96 9.51 2.70 6.63
N ALA A 97 8.30 2.31 7.02
CA ALA A 97 7.24 3.26 7.34
C ALA A 97 7.66 4.24 8.46
N PRO A 98 7.39 5.57 8.31
CA PRO A 98 7.79 6.56 9.30
C PRO A 98 7.20 6.29 10.70
N SER A 99 8.06 6.27 11.71
CA SER A 99 7.65 6.13 13.11
C SER A 99 7.13 7.45 13.69
N GLY A 100 6.31 7.37 14.74
CA GLY A 100 5.82 8.56 15.47
C GLY A 100 4.72 9.36 14.77
N VAL A 101 4.17 8.87 13.66
CA VAL A 101 3.07 9.56 12.93
C VAL A 101 1.69 9.28 13.56
N GLY A 102 1.54 8.15 14.26
CA GLY A 102 0.26 7.71 14.81
C GLY A 102 -0.57 6.95 13.76
N ALA A 103 -1.90 7.12 13.81
CA ALA A 103 -2.81 6.43 12.91
C ALA A 103 -2.79 7.01 11.50
N TRP A 104 -2.90 6.14 10.51
CA TRP A 104 -2.95 6.46 9.09
C TRP A 104 -4.34 6.21 8.53
N SER A 105 -4.83 7.10 7.66
CA SER A 105 -6.13 6.94 7.01
C SER A 105 -6.04 6.16 5.70
N SER A 106 -4.86 6.12 5.07
CA SER A 106 -4.64 5.40 3.81
C SER A 106 -3.15 5.14 3.58
N VAL A 107 -2.86 4.09 2.82
CA VAL A 107 -1.54 3.75 2.30
C VAL A 107 -1.64 3.38 0.82
N SER A 108 -0.64 3.75 0.02
CA SER A 108 -0.52 3.38 -1.39
C SER A 108 0.95 3.10 -1.71
N THR A 109 1.20 1.96 -2.38
CA THR A 109 2.53 1.41 -2.67
C THR A 109 2.82 1.51 -4.16
N GLY A 110 3.98 2.06 -4.51
CA GLY A 110 4.50 2.11 -5.87
C GLY A 110 5.48 0.98 -6.17
N MET A 111 6.45 1.25 -7.06
CA MET A 111 7.51 0.28 -7.36
C MET A 111 8.61 0.28 -6.30
N TYR A 112 9.13 1.46 -5.98
CA TYR A 112 10.26 1.66 -5.07
C TYR A 112 9.94 2.60 -3.92
N HIS A 113 8.69 3.03 -3.80
CA HIS A 113 8.24 3.96 -2.77
C HIS A 113 6.86 3.58 -2.22
N THR A 114 6.54 4.17 -1.09
CA THR A 114 5.23 4.08 -0.45
C THR A 114 4.82 5.46 0.03
N CYS A 115 3.53 5.77 -0.07
CA CYS A 115 2.95 6.99 0.45
C CYS A 115 1.78 6.68 1.37
N GLY A 116 1.67 7.42 2.47
CA GLY A 116 0.57 7.34 3.41
C GLY A 116 0.01 8.72 3.75
N ILE A 117 -1.26 8.76 4.17
CA ILE A 117 -1.90 9.99 4.67
C ILE A 117 -2.15 9.79 6.17
N ALA A 118 -1.59 10.67 6.99
CA ALA A 118 -1.77 10.59 8.43
C ALA A 118 -3.17 11.10 8.83
N GLN A 119 -3.81 10.39 9.74
CA GLN A 119 -5.18 10.72 10.16
C GLN A 119 -5.24 12.01 10.98
N ALA A 120 -4.17 12.35 11.70
CA ALA A 120 -4.14 13.47 12.63
C ALA A 120 -4.19 14.84 11.93
N ASP A 121 -3.50 14.99 10.80
CA ASP A 121 -3.30 16.25 10.11
C ASP A 121 -3.66 16.20 8.62
N GLY A 122 -3.93 15.01 8.07
CA GLY A 122 -4.13 14.80 6.64
C GLY A 122 -2.86 14.96 5.81
N ALA A 123 -1.70 15.12 6.44
CA ALA A 123 -0.45 15.33 5.72
C ALA A 123 0.02 14.00 5.09
N MET A 124 0.35 14.08 3.80
CA MET A 124 0.93 12.96 3.07
C MET A 124 2.42 12.86 3.40
N ARG A 125 2.88 11.64 3.60
CA ARG A 125 4.28 11.30 3.80
C ARG A 125 4.61 10.16 2.84
N CYS A 126 5.61 10.37 2.01
CA CYS A 126 6.15 9.33 1.13
C CYS A 126 7.56 8.96 1.59
N TRP A 127 7.91 7.70 1.41
CA TRP A 127 9.21 7.13 1.79
C TRP A 127 9.61 6.03 0.80
N GLY A 128 10.86 5.60 0.87
CA GLY A 128 11.48 4.76 -0.13
C GLY A 128 12.21 5.58 -1.21
N SER A 129 12.64 4.90 -2.27
CA SER A 129 13.31 5.48 -3.45
C SER A 129 14.53 6.34 -3.09
N PRO A 130 15.67 5.73 -2.69
CA PRO A 130 16.86 6.47 -2.33
C PRO A 130 17.38 7.24 -3.54
N SER A 131 18.12 8.30 -3.25
CA SER A 131 18.61 9.34 -4.16
C SER A 131 19.59 8.87 -5.26
N ASP A 132 19.66 7.57 -5.54
CA ASP A 132 20.43 7.02 -6.66
C ASP A 132 19.56 6.92 -7.93
N TYR A 133 20.04 6.18 -8.94
CA TYR A 133 19.65 6.22 -10.36
C TYR A 133 18.14 6.17 -10.71
N ASP A 134 17.26 5.85 -9.76
CA ASP A 134 15.80 5.72 -9.92
C ASP A 134 14.97 6.68 -9.04
N ASP A 135 15.59 7.72 -8.47
CA ASP A 135 14.87 8.84 -7.87
C ASP A 135 14.36 9.81 -8.96
N TYR A 136 13.09 9.68 -9.30
CA TYR A 136 12.36 10.58 -10.18
C TYR A 136 11.55 11.64 -9.41
N GLY A 137 11.78 11.76 -8.10
CA GLY A 137 11.03 12.63 -7.20
C GLY A 137 9.68 12.04 -6.76
N GLN A 138 9.40 10.76 -6.99
CA GLN A 138 8.11 10.11 -6.63
C GLN A 138 7.75 10.18 -5.14
N ALA A 139 8.75 10.36 -4.27
CA ALA A 139 8.59 10.55 -2.83
C ALA A 139 8.55 12.04 -2.41
N ASP A 140 8.78 12.99 -3.32
CA ASP A 140 8.82 14.42 -3.04
C ASP A 140 7.41 15.04 -3.00
N VAL A 141 6.74 14.88 -1.86
CA VAL A 141 5.39 15.42 -1.65
C VAL A 141 5.38 16.94 -1.87
N PRO A 142 4.48 17.49 -2.72
CA PRO A 142 4.37 18.93 -2.95
C PRO A 142 4.11 19.71 -1.66
N SER A 143 5.03 20.63 -1.34
CA SER A 143 5.00 21.41 -0.09
C SER A 143 3.95 22.52 -0.06
N ASP A 144 3.33 22.83 -1.21
CA ASP A 144 2.22 23.78 -1.33
C ASP A 144 0.87 23.19 -0.86
N VAL A 145 0.81 21.89 -0.55
CA VAL A 145 -0.40 21.19 -0.07
C VAL A 145 -0.18 20.64 1.33
N SER A 146 -0.93 21.16 2.30
CA SER A 146 -0.81 20.74 3.70
C SER A 146 -1.61 19.49 4.06
N ALA A 147 -2.69 19.20 3.33
CA ALA A 147 -3.58 18.08 3.63
C ALA A 147 -4.19 17.45 2.36
N TRP A 148 -4.29 16.12 2.38
CA TRP A 148 -4.64 15.28 1.24
C TRP A 148 -5.83 14.39 1.60
N SER A 149 -6.76 14.20 0.65
CA SER A 149 -7.92 13.31 0.84
C SER A 149 -7.70 11.92 0.27
N SER A 150 -6.77 11.76 -0.67
CA SER A 150 -6.44 10.48 -1.29
C SER A 150 -5.06 10.51 -1.92
N VAL A 151 -4.47 9.32 -2.04
CA VAL A 151 -3.17 9.09 -2.67
C VAL A 151 -3.23 7.85 -3.56
N SER A 152 -2.51 7.90 -4.68
CA SER A 152 -2.28 6.76 -5.58
C SER A 152 -0.83 6.80 -6.03
N ALA A 153 -0.06 5.79 -5.64
CA ALA A 153 1.30 5.57 -6.12
C ALA A 153 1.26 4.68 -7.37
N GLY A 154 1.84 5.18 -8.46
CA GLY A 154 2.18 4.40 -9.65
C GLY A 154 3.56 3.76 -9.51
N TRP A 155 4.18 3.37 -10.63
CA TRP A 155 5.52 2.78 -10.58
C TRP A 155 6.56 3.80 -10.14
N TYR A 156 6.61 4.93 -10.85
CA TYR A 156 7.60 6.01 -10.67
C TYR A 156 6.96 7.39 -10.46
N HIS A 157 5.65 7.44 -10.19
CA HIS A 157 4.94 8.68 -9.88
C HIS A 157 3.98 8.49 -8.73
N THR A 158 3.58 9.61 -8.15
CA THR A 158 2.53 9.68 -7.15
C THR A 158 1.53 10.75 -7.57
N CYS A 159 0.24 10.44 -7.43
CA CYS A 159 -0.83 11.40 -7.56
C CYS A 159 -1.62 11.50 -6.26
N GLY A 160 -2.08 12.70 -5.93
CA GLY A 160 -2.92 12.94 -4.77
C GLY A 160 -3.97 14.01 -5.03
N ILE A 161 -5.04 14.00 -4.22
CA ILE A 161 -6.08 15.02 -4.25
C ILE A 161 -5.92 15.91 -3.02
N ALA A 162 -5.70 17.20 -3.25
CA ALA A 162 -5.60 18.20 -2.19
C ALA A 162 -6.95 18.36 -1.49
N GLN A 163 -7.00 18.15 -0.16
CA GLN A 163 -8.26 18.11 0.58
C GLN A 163 -9.04 19.43 0.52
N ALA A 164 -8.33 20.57 0.58
CA ALA A 164 -8.96 21.89 0.63
C ALA A 164 -9.57 22.33 -0.70
N THR A 165 -9.03 21.88 -1.83
CA THR A 165 -9.40 22.38 -3.16
C THR A 165 -10.00 21.31 -4.07
N GLY A 166 -9.82 20.03 -3.73
CA GLY A 166 -10.13 18.91 -4.63
C GLY A 166 -9.19 18.82 -5.84
N ALA A 167 -8.12 19.61 -5.90
CA ALA A 167 -7.23 19.64 -7.04
C ALA A 167 -6.33 18.40 -7.08
N LEU A 168 -6.20 17.79 -8.26
CA LEU A 168 -5.23 16.74 -8.53
C LEU A 168 -3.81 17.34 -8.60
N ARG A 169 -2.85 16.65 -7.98
CA ARG A 169 -1.41 16.89 -8.12
C ARG A 169 -0.76 15.55 -8.44
N CYS A 170 0.10 15.53 -9.44
CA CYS A 170 0.91 14.37 -9.78
C CYS A 170 2.37 14.82 -9.92
N TRP A 171 3.29 14.00 -9.43
CA TRP A 171 4.73 14.25 -9.45
C TRP A 171 5.47 12.91 -9.56
N GLY A 172 6.76 12.95 -9.91
CA GLY A 172 7.47 11.77 -10.40
C GLY A 172 7.45 11.67 -11.93
N TRP A 173 7.76 10.49 -12.46
CA TRP A 173 7.87 10.18 -13.89
C TRP A 173 6.70 9.36 -14.45
#